data_AF-A0A535H6V6-F1
#
_entry.id   AF-A0A535H6V6-F1
#
_cell.length_a   1.000
_cell.length_b   1.000
_cell.length_c   1.000
_cell.angle_alpha   90.00
_cell.angle_beta   90.00
_cell.angle_gamma   90.00
#
_symmetry.space_group_name_H-M   'P 1'
#
loop_
_entity.id
_entity.type
_entity.pdbx_description
1 polymer ?
#
loop_
_entity_poly.entity_id
_entity_poly.type
_entity_poly.pdbx_seq_one_letter_code
_entity_poly.pdbx_strand_id
1 'polypeptide(L)'
;MFDRMGGSMRKPLVAFIGLALALTACGTSPTSQAALPSGSIVIGVSQALTGDKADPGTAINQGYSVWAKQVNDAGGLLGHKVELKVYDNQSLADTAVSQYERL
;
A
#
# COMPACT_ATOMS: atom_id res chain seq x y z
N MET A 1 -53.06 57.68 37.15
CA MET A 1 -52.21 58.28 36.09
C MET A 1 -51.61 57.12 35.30
N PHE A 2 -52.26 56.80 34.16
CA PHE A 2 -51.75 56.14 32.95
C PHE A 2 -50.83 54.91 33.14
N ASP A 3 -51.36 53.69 32.98
CA ASP A 3 -51.54 52.96 31.70
C ASP A 3 -50.36 52.01 31.40
N ARG A 4 -50.60 50.68 31.47
CA ARG A 4 -50.59 49.81 30.28
C ARG A 4 -50.82 48.32 30.61
N MET A 5 -51.94 47.83 30.07
CA MET A 5 -52.20 46.46 29.64
C MET A 5 -51.25 46.02 28.49
N GLY A 6 -51.06 44.71 28.35
CA GLY A 6 -50.64 44.03 27.10
C GLY A 6 -49.39 43.17 27.28
N GLY A 7 -49.34 41.89 26.92
CA GLY A 7 -50.24 41.02 26.17
C GLY A 7 -49.47 39.73 25.88
N SER A 8 -50.12 38.59 26.06
CA SER A 8 -49.59 37.27 25.66
C SER A 8 -49.49 37.19 24.12
N MET A 9 -48.32 36.86 23.58
CA MET A 9 -48.19 36.51 22.16
C MET A 9 -47.08 35.48 21.88
N ARG A 10 -47.52 34.21 21.80
CA ARG A 10 -47.28 33.25 20.71
C ARG A 10 -45.85 33.11 20.15
N LYS A 11 -45.19 31.97 20.42
CA LYS A 11 -44.42 31.23 19.39
C LYS A 11 -44.52 29.71 19.63
N PRO A 12 -45.19 28.94 18.74
CA PRO A 12 -45.20 27.50 18.80
C PRO A 12 -43.90 26.98 18.16
N LEU A 13 -43.09 26.22 18.89
CA LEU A 13 -42.04 25.41 18.25
C LEU A 13 -42.48 23.95 18.29
N VAL A 14 -43.38 23.65 17.35
CA VAL A 14 -43.79 22.29 17.00
C VAL A 14 -42.63 21.61 16.26
N ALA A 15 -42.37 20.37 16.68
CA ALA A 15 -41.80 19.26 15.91
C ALA A 15 -40.39 19.43 15.31
N PHE A 16 -39.39 18.95 16.04
CA PHE A 16 -38.19 18.32 15.49
C PHE A 16 -38.20 16.82 15.78
N ILE A 17 -39.25 16.12 15.33
CA ILE A 17 -39.29 14.65 15.30
C ILE A 17 -39.47 14.26 13.84
N GLY A 18 -38.44 13.66 13.26
CA GLY A 18 -38.54 12.89 12.02
C GLY A 18 -37.77 13.47 10.83
N LEU A 19 -36.47 13.16 10.74
CA LEU A 19 -35.83 12.91 9.43
C LEU A 19 -34.52 12.07 9.46
N ALA A 20 -34.13 11.47 10.58
CA ALA A 20 -32.83 10.79 10.67
C ALA A 20 -32.81 9.33 10.16
N LEU A 21 -33.41 9.04 8.99
CA LEU A 21 -33.38 7.67 8.40
C LEU A 21 -33.02 7.59 6.91
N ALA A 22 -32.49 8.65 6.29
CA ALA A 22 -32.27 8.67 4.84
C ALA A 22 -30.80 8.53 4.38
N LEU A 23 -29.93 7.79 5.10
CA LEU A 23 -28.52 7.59 4.68
C LEU A 23 -28.06 6.14 4.42
N THR A 24 -28.93 5.14 4.52
CA THR A 24 -28.51 3.72 4.36
C THR A 24 -28.64 3.14 2.94
N ALA A 25 -28.83 3.96 1.90
CA ALA A 25 -29.20 3.48 0.57
C ALA A 25 -28.06 3.35 -0.47
N CYS A 26 -26.81 3.67 -0.14
CA CYS A 26 -25.68 3.27 -1.01
C CYS A 26 -25.22 1.86 -0.62
N GLY A 27 -25.99 0.87 -1.08
CA GLY A 27 -25.59 -0.53 -1.04
C GLY A 27 -24.22 -0.70 -1.69
N THR A 28 -23.22 -0.99 -0.87
CA THR A 28 -21.95 -1.54 -1.32
C THR A 28 -22.26 -2.89 -1.94
N SER A 29 -22.39 -2.94 -3.26
CA SER A 29 -22.30 -4.20 -3.98
C SER A 29 -21.00 -4.87 -3.52
N PRO A 30 -21.03 -6.15 -3.09
CA PRO A 30 -19.80 -6.88 -2.86
C PRO A 30 -19.11 -6.96 -4.22
N THR A 31 -18.16 -6.06 -4.45
CA THR A 31 -17.19 -6.24 -5.51
C THR A 31 -16.43 -7.47 -5.07
N SER A 32 -16.62 -8.58 -5.78
CA SER A 32 -15.81 -9.77 -5.65
C SER A 32 -14.36 -9.31 -5.82
N GLN A 33 -13.68 -9.08 -4.71
CA GLN A 33 -12.27 -8.71 -4.71
C GLN A 33 -11.58 -9.92 -5.32
N ALA A 34 -11.10 -9.77 -6.55
CA ALA A 34 -10.36 -10.82 -7.22
C ALA A 34 -9.27 -11.26 -6.24
N ALA A 35 -9.26 -12.55 -5.91
CA ALA A 35 -8.29 -13.09 -4.97
C ALA A 35 -6.90 -12.67 -5.45
N LEU A 36 -6.12 -12.06 -4.53
CA LEU A 36 -4.74 -11.71 -4.84
C LEU A 36 -4.05 -12.96 -5.39
N PRO A 37 -3.36 -12.86 -6.53
CA PRO A 37 -2.82 -14.03 -7.17
C PRO A 37 -1.78 -14.69 -6.26
N SER A 38 -1.84 -16.02 -6.14
CA SER A 38 -1.01 -16.78 -5.20
C SER A 38 0.46 -16.79 -5.65
N GLY A 39 1.39 -16.58 -4.73
CA GLY A 39 2.84 -16.68 -4.95
C GLY A 39 3.56 -15.34 -5.10
N SER A 40 4.88 -15.34 -4.86
CA SER A 40 5.77 -14.19 -5.08
C SER A 40 6.33 -14.19 -6.50
N ILE A 41 6.68 -13.00 -6.99
CA ILE A 41 7.55 -12.84 -8.15
C ILE A 41 8.98 -12.82 -7.62
N VAL A 42 9.74 -13.89 -7.90
CA VAL A 42 11.14 -14.00 -7.51
C VAL A 42 12.01 -13.33 -8.56
N ILE A 43 12.85 -12.39 -8.14
CA ILE A 43 13.84 -11.72 -8.98
C ILE A 43 15.23 -12.16 -8.54
N GLY A 44 15.92 -12.84 -9.45
CA GLY A 44 17.29 -13.26 -9.29
C GLY A 44 18.29 -12.13 -9.45
N VAL A 45 19.26 -12.03 -8.54
CA VAL A 45 20.33 -11.04 -8.60
C VAL A 45 21.68 -11.70 -8.36
N SER A 46 22.60 -11.59 -9.31
CA SER A 46 24.02 -11.87 -9.11
C SER A 46 24.73 -10.55 -8.82
N GLN A 47 25.22 -10.39 -7.59
CA GLN A 47 25.79 -9.12 -7.12
C GLN A 47 27.20 -9.33 -6.56
N ALA A 48 28.11 -8.39 -6.83
CA ALA A 48 29.43 -8.37 -6.19
C ALA A 48 29.31 -7.84 -4.76
N LEU A 49 28.96 -8.70 -3.80
CA LEU A 49 28.87 -8.33 -2.38
C LEU A 49 30.22 -8.46 -1.67
N THR A 50 31.13 -9.27 -2.23
CA THR A 50 32.53 -9.35 -1.83
C THR A 50 33.48 -9.16 -3.03
N GLY A 51 34.79 -9.07 -2.74
CA GLY A 51 35.84 -8.84 -3.74
C GLY A 51 35.99 -7.38 -4.17
N ASP A 52 36.69 -7.16 -5.28
CA ASP A 52 37.13 -5.83 -5.75
C ASP A 52 36.00 -4.81 -6.00
N LYS A 53 34.75 -5.28 -6.13
CA LYS A 53 33.56 -4.45 -6.41
C LYS A 53 32.52 -4.48 -5.28
N ALA A 54 32.91 -4.89 -4.07
CA ALA A 54 32.03 -5.00 -2.91
C ALA A 54 31.33 -3.67 -2.54
N ASP A 55 32.05 -2.55 -2.56
CA ASP A 55 31.51 -1.23 -2.19
C ASP A 55 30.35 -0.81 -3.10
N PRO A 56 30.53 -0.68 -4.44
CA PRO A 56 29.42 -0.36 -5.31
C PRO A 56 28.34 -1.44 -5.28
N GLY A 57 28.71 -2.73 -5.13
CA GLY A 57 27.74 -3.79 -5.12
C GLY A 57 26.85 -3.83 -3.88
N THR A 58 27.37 -3.44 -2.73
CA THR A 58 26.59 -3.27 -1.49
C THR A 58 25.59 -2.12 -1.63
N ALA A 59 26.03 -0.98 -2.17
CA ALA A 59 25.14 0.16 -2.42
C ALA A 59 24.01 -0.18 -3.41
N ILE A 60 24.33 -0.91 -4.47
CA ILE A 60 23.33 -1.41 -5.44
C ILE A 60 22.31 -2.34 -4.75
N ASN A 61 22.78 -3.29 -3.93
CA ASN A 61 21.90 -4.23 -3.22
C ASN A 61 20.96 -3.53 -2.22
N GLN A 62 21.43 -2.46 -1.56
CA GLN A 62 20.59 -1.62 -0.73
C GLN A 62 19.49 -0.93 -1.55
N GLY A 63 19.84 -0.41 -2.74
CA GLY A 63 18.88 0.16 -3.69
C GLY A 63 17.79 -0.84 -4.09
N TYR A 64 18.17 -2.08 -4.41
CA TYR A 64 17.20 -3.14 -4.73
C TYR A 64 16.28 -3.44 -3.55
N SER A 65 16.83 -3.52 -2.34
CA SER A 65 16.05 -3.77 -1.12
C SER A 65 15.02 -2.66 -0.85
N VAL A 66 15.42 -1.40 -1.02
CA VAL A 66 14.53 -0.24 -0.90
C VAL A 66 13.43 -0.29 -1.96
N TRP A 67 13.78 -0.57 -3.21
CA TRP A 67 12.83 -0.68 -4.30
C TRP A 67 11.81 -1.81 -4.06
N ALA A 68 12.27 -3.02 -3.72
CA ALA A 68 11.39 -4.16 -3.46
C ALA A 68 10.44 -3.86 -2.30
N LYS A 69 10.92 -3.19 -1.25
CA LYS A 69 10.07 -2.72 -0.16
C LYS A 69 8.99 -1.75 -0.65
N GLN A 70 9.36 -0.71 -1.38
CA GLN A 70 8.41 0.29 -1.88
C GLN A 70 7.35 -0.33 -2.81
N VAL A 71 7.76 -1.21 -3.72
CA VAL A 71 6.85 -1.94 -4.60
C VAL A 71 5.90 -2.82 -3.79
N ASN A 72 6.41 -3.56 -2.83
CA ASN A 72 5.59 -4.43 -1.98
C ASN A 72 4.61 -3.62 -1.13
N ASP A 73 5.04 -2.51 -0.54
CA ASP A 73 4.18 -1.61 0.22
C ASP A 73 3.06 -1.00 -0.65
N ALA A 74 3.33 -0.76 -1.94
CA ALA A 74 2.36 -0.28 -2.93
C ALA A 74 1.42 -1.37 -3.50
N GLY A 75 1.44 -2.58 -2.93
CA GLY A 75 0.58 -3.70 -3.35
C GLY A 75 1.24 -4.72 -4.27
N GLY A 76 2.53 -4.57 -4.56
CA GLY A 76 3.29 -5.51 -5.38
C GLY A 76 3.12 -5.29 -6.89
N LEU A 77 3.73 -6.16 -7.69
CA LEU A 77 3.60 -6.15 -9.14
C LEU A 77 2.41 -7.01 -9.53
N LEU A 78 1.38 -6.40 -10.13
CA LEU A 78 0.13 -7.10 -10.49
C LEU A 78 -0.53 -7.83 -9.30
N GLY A 79 -0.35 -7.32 -8.07
CA GLY A 79 -0.83 -7.94 -6.84
C GLY A 79 0.09 -9.00 -6.23
N HIS A 80 1.21 -9.35 -6.88
CA HIS A 80 2.22 -10.27 -6.35
C HIS A 80 3.32 -9.54 -5.60
N LYS A 81 3.73 -10.08 -4.45
CA LYS A 81 4.91 -9.57 -3.74
C LYS A 81 6.19 -9.93 -4.51
N VAL A 82 7.12 -8.98 -4.57
CA VAL A 82 8.47 -9.18 -5.06
C VAL A 82 9.33 -9.81 -3.97
N GLU A 83 10.06 -10.86 -4.33
CA GLU A 83 11.09 -11.49 -3.52
C GLU A 83 12.43 -11.37 -4.25
N LEU A 84 13.45 -10.84 -3.57
CA LEU A 84 14.80 -10.74 -4.13
C LEU A 84 15.62 -11.96 -3.71
N LYS A 85 16.12 -12.71 -4.69
CA LYS A 85 17.06 -13.80 -4.47
C LYS A 85 18.46 -13.36 -4.88
N VAL A 86 19.21 -12.84 -3.91
CA VAL A 86 20.53 -12.26 -4.14
C VAL A 86 21.61 -13.28 -3.85
N TYR A 87 22.55 -13.44 -4.79
CA TYR A 87 23.76 -14.22 -4.64
C TYR A 87 24.98 -13.32 -4.74
N ASP A 88 25.99 -13.60 -3.92
CA ASP A 88 27.31 -12.97 -4.04
C ASP A 88 28.13 -13.65 -5.13
N ASN A 89 28.53 -12.92 -6.17
CA ASN A 89 29.42 -13.42 -7.22
C ASN A 89 30.90 -13.16 -6.94
N GLN A 90 31.23 -12.53 -5.80
CA GLN A 90 32.60 -12.32 -5.33
C GLN A 90 33.46 -11.48 -6.30
N SER A 91 32.83 -10.68 -7.17
CA SER A 91 33.49 -9.96 -8.26
C SER A 91 34.12 -10.87 -9.33
N LEU A 92 33.67 -12.13 -9.44
CA LEU A 92 34.17 -13.12 -10.39
C LEU A 92 33.16 -13.34 -11.53
N ALA A 93 33.63 -13.19 -12.77
CA ALA A 93 32.79 -13.34 -13.96
C ALA A 93 32.22 -14.76 -14.09
N ASP A 94 33.06 -15.79 -13.90
CA ASP A 94 32.63 -17.19 -14.02
C ASP A 94 31.58 -17.56 -12.95
N THR A 95 31.72 -17.03 -11.74
CA THR A 95 30.72 -17.21 -10.68
C THR A 95 29.39 -16.56 -11.08
N ALA A 96 29.41 -15.34 -11.63
CA ALA A 96 28.20 -14.68 -12.12
C ALA A 96 27.51 -15.49 -13.23
N VAL A 97 28.26 -16.00 -14.21
CA VAL A 97 27.72 -16.86 -15.28
C VAL A 97 27.02 -18.09 -14.69
N SER A 98 27.68 -18.82 -13.78
CA SER A 98 27.09 -20.02 -13.16
C SER A 98 25.83 -19.73 -12.31
N GLN A 99 25.72 -18.53 -11.75
CA GLN A 99 24.55 -18.11 -10.98
C GLN A 99 23.36 -17.83 -11.88
N TYR A 100 23.57 -17.19 -13.05
CA TYR A 100 22.51 -16.92 -14.00
C TYR A 100 21.87 -18.18 -14.60
N GLU A 101 22.58 -19.30 -14.66
CA GLU A 101 22.02 -20.59 -15.06
C GLU A 101 21.04 -21.19 -14.03
N ARG A 102 21.04 -20.68 -12.79
CA ARG A 102 20.29 -21.24 -11.64
C ARG A 102 19.22 -20.29 -11.11
N LEU A 103 19.13 -19.08 -11.65
CA LEU A 103 18.18 -18.03 -11.29
C LEU A 103 16.89 -18.16 -12.10
#